data_AF-A0A1V3S213-F1
#
_entry.id   AF-A0A1V3S213-F1
#
_cell.length_a   1.000
_cell.length_b   1.000
_cell.length_c   1.000
_cell.angle_alpha   90.00
_cell.angle_beta   90.00
_cell.angle_gamma   90.00
#
_symmetry.space_group_name_H-M   'P 1'
#
loop_
_entity.id
_entity.type
_entity.pdbx_description
1 polymer ?
#
loop_
_entity_poly.entity_id
_entity_poly.type
_entity_poly.pdbx_seq_one_letter_code
_entity_poly.pdbx_strand_id
1 'polypeptide(L)'
;MMNKATNPGSKLAIARRLPGANLLPNDYVRNALIEAGYGALPLGDRPLLYEALELVVKDDPENFTDLVEHLRDVLVLADGIDRLTELRRLATKFGSIKGCPDCRCKPDIDGSHTADGQRAVVCFNHEHFAVGRAGQTIDDAISSWNRDDWIAPGITRSQFAFD
;
A
#
# COMPACT_ATOMS: atom_id res chain seq x y z
N MET A 1 -16.36 33.22 -3.01
CA MET A 1 -15.77 32.55 -4.19
C MET A 1 -15.34 31.15 -3.76
N MET A 2 -15.87 30.13 -4.42
CA MET A 2 -15.81 28.73 -3.99
C MET A 2 -14.41 28.13 -4.19
N ASN A 3 -13.85 27.53 -3.14
CA ASN A 3 -12.72 26.61 -3.23
C ASN A 3 -13.19 25.37 -4.00
N LYS A 4 -12.71 25.22 -5.23
CA LYS A 4 -12.96 24.03 -6.05
C LYS A 4 -12.18 22.87 -5.41
N ALA A 5 -12.90 22.00 -4.71
CA ALA A 5 -12.38 20.70 -4.32
C ALA A 5 -11.91 19.96 -5.58
N THR A 6 -10.61 19.71 -5.67
CA THR A 6 -10.00 18.89 -6.71
C THR A 6 -10.52 17.46 -6.54
N ASN A 7 -11.47 17.09 -7.40
CA ASN A 7 -12.05 15.76 -7.47
C ASN A 7 -10.92 14.71 -7.60
N PRO A 8 -10.87 13.64 -6.79
CA PRO A 8 -9.86 12.58 -6.92
C PRO A 8 -9.82 11.92 -8.31
N GLY A 9 -10.90 12.03 -9.11
CA GLY A 9 -10.91 11.66 -10.52
C GLY A 9 -9.97 12.49 -11.41
N SER A 10 -9.56 13.71 -11.00
CA SER A 10 -8.66 14.56 -11.78
C SER A 10 -7.21 14.13 -11.69
N LYS A 11 -6.78 13.50 -10.58
CA LYS A 11 -5.40 12.98 -10.44
C LYS A 11 -5.18 11.75 -11.33
N LEU A 12 -6.18 10.86 -11.40
CA LEU A 12 -6.21 9.75 -12.37
C LEU A 12 -6.23 10.24 -13.83
N ALA A 13 -6.88 11.37 -14.10
CA ALA A 13 -6.88 11.99 -15.43
C ALA A 13 -5.54 12.65 -15.79
N ILE A 14 -4.76 13.10 -14.80
CA ILE A 14 -3.41 13.64 -14.99
C ILE A 14 -2.42 12.50 -15.29
N ALA A 15 -2.58 11.32 -14.67
CA ALA A 15 -1.78 10.13 -14.99
C ALA A 15 -1.92 9.68 -16.46
N ARG A 16 -3.06 9.98 -17.13
CA ARG A 16 -3.29 9.69 -18.56
C ARG A 16 -2.59 10.63 -19.55
N ARG A 17 -1.87 11.67 -19.09
CA ARG A 17 -1.21 12.65 -19.98
C ARG A 17 0.32 12.50 -20.05
N LEU A 18 0.87 11.40 -19.54
CA LEU A 18 2.29 11.08 -19.65
C LEU A 18 2.58 10.33 -20.96
N PRO A 19 3.80 10.43 -21.53
CA PRO A 19 4.26 9.50 -22.56
C PRO A 19 4.09 8.06 -22.05
N GLY A 20 3.44 7.18 -22.81
CA GLY A 20 3.08 5.84 -22.33
C GLY A 20 1.69 5.71 -21.70
N ALA A 21 0.77 6.65 -21.93
CA ALA A 21 -0.61 6.69 -21.41
C ALA A 21 -1.49 5.41 -21.56
N ASN A 22 -1.02 4.39 -22.29
CA ASN A 22 -1.67 3.08 -22.43
C ASN A 22 -0.97 1.94 -21.67
N LEU A 23 0.19 2.19 -21.07
CA LEU A 23 0.93 1.21 -20.30
C LEU A 23 0.49 1.26 -18.84
N LEU A 24 0.43 0.10 -18.20
CA LEU A 24 0.31 0.04 -16.76
C LEU A 24 1.57 0.68 -16.13
N PRO A 25 1.48 1.33 -14.96
CA PRO A 25 2.61 2.02 -14.33
C PRO A 25 3.90 1.19 -14.25
N ASN A 26 3.79 -0.10 -13.90
CA ASN A 26 4.94 -1.00 -13.82
C ASN A 26 5.60 -1.23 -15.20
N ASP A 27 4.80 -1.34 -16.26
CA ASP A 27 5.30 -1.55 -17.63
C ASP A 27 5.96 -0.27 -18.17
N TYR A 28 5.41 0.90 -17.83
CA TYR A 28 6.04 2.18 -18.13
C TYR A 28 7.43 2.28 -17.50
N VAL A 29 7.55 1.98 -16.20
CA VAL A 29 8.84 2.01 -15.49
C VAL A 29 9.82 0.98 -16.07
N ARG A 30 9.36 -0.24 -16.36
CA ARG A 30 10.19 -1.28 -17.00
C ARG A 30 10.73 -0.80 -18.34
N ASN A 31 9.88 -0.24 -19.20
CA ASN A 31 10.29 0.23 -20.52
C ASN A 31 11.26 1.40 -20.42
N ALA A 32 11.04 2.34 -19.50
CA ALA A 32 11.97 3.45 -19.28
C ALA A 32 13.36 2.96 -18.84
N LEU A 33 13.43 1.95 -17.96
CA LEU A 33 14.69 1.33 -17.55
C LEU A 33 15.38 0.59 -18.70
N ILE A 34 14.63 -0.12 -19.55
CA ILE A 34 15.17 -0.77 -20.76
C ILE A 34 15.72 0.27 -21.74
N GLU A 35 14.99 1.34 -21.99
CA GLU A 35 15.40 2.44 -22.88
C GLU A 35 16.63 3.19 -22.36
N ALA A 36 16.79 3.26 -21.03
CA ALA A 36 17.99 3.80 -20.37
C ALA A 36 19.19 2.84 -20.36
N GLY A 37 19.07 1.64 -20.93
CA GLY A 37 20.17 0.66 -21.05
C GLY A 37 20.23 -0.39 -19.94
N TYR A 38 19.30 -0.36 -18.97
CA TYR A 38 19.27 -1.27 -17.83
C TYR A 38 18.41 -2.53 -18.05
N GLY A 39 18.19 -2.92 -19.32
CA GLY A 39 17.38 -4.09 -19.67
C GLY A 39 17.93 -5.45 -19.22
N ALA A 40 19.19 -5.49 -18.77
CA ALA A 40 19.80 -6.69 -18.18
C ALA A 40 19.48 -6.88 -16.68
N LEU A 41 18.93 -5.85 -16.01
CA LEU A 41 18.52 -5.96 -14.61
C LEU A 41 17.27 -6.84 -14.45
N PRO A 42 17.04 -7.42 -13.25
CA PRO A 42 15.79 -8.09 -12.96
C PRO A 42 14.66 -7.06 -12.85
N LEU A 43 13.92 -6.83 -13.94
CA LEU A 43 12.82 -5.86 -14.00
C LEU A 43 11.44 -6.52 -13.82
N GLY A 44 11.34 -7.45 -12.86
CA GLY A 44 10.17 -8.30 -12.67
C GLY A 44 8.94 -7.58 -12.11
N ASP A 45 8.56 -7.94 -10.89
CA ASP A 45 7.47 -7.31 -10.15
C ASP A 45 7.91 -5.98 -9.51
N ARG A 46 6.97 -5.32 -8.81
CA ARG A 46 7.19 -3.96 -8.31
C ARG A 46 8.37 -3.83 -7.32
N PRO A 47 8.59 -4.75 -6.36
CA PRO A 47 9.79 -4.73 -5.52
C PRO A 47 11.08 -4.71 -6.33
N LEU A 48 11.18 -5.56 -7.36
CA LEU A 48 12.34 -5.62 -8.23
C LEU A 48 12.54 -4.33 -9.05
N LEU A 49 11.46 -3.62 -9.40
CA LEU A 49 11.57 -2.31 -10.04
C LEU A 49 12.14 -1.24 -9.10
N TYR A 50 11.75 -1.24 -7.81
CA TYR A 50 12.35 -0.33 -6.83
C TYR A 50 13.84 -0.64 -6.61
N GLU A 51 14.21 -1.91 -6.51
CA GLU A 51 15.61 -2.33 -6.41
C GLU A 51 16.41 -1.91 -7.65
N ALA A 52 15.86 -2.09 -8.85
CA ALA A 52 16.49 -1.64 -10.09
C ALA A 52 16.72 -0.13 -10.10
N LEU A 53 15.74 0.67 -9.68
CA LEU A 53 15.87 2.12 -9.57
C LEU A 53 16.98 2.55 -8.60
N GLU A 54 17.15 1.82 -7.49
CA GLU A 54 18.27 2.04 -6.58
C GLU A 54 19.63 1.71 -7.20
N LEU A 55 19.71 0.68 -8.03
CA LEU A 55 20.95 0.33 -8.74
C LEU A 55 21.29 1.39 -9.81
N VAL A 56 20.29 1.88 -10.56
CA VAL A 56 20.48 2.92 -11.57
C VAL A 56 21.05 4.21 -10.97
N VAL A 57 20.45 4.71 -9.89
CA VAL A 57 20.94 5.95 -9.26
C VAL A 57 22.32 5.78 -8.61
N LYS A 58 22.69 4.55 -8.21
CA LYS A 58 24.04 4.25 -7.67
C LYS A 58 25.10 4.18 -8.76
N ASP A 59 24.74 3.73 -9.95
CA ASP A 59 25.64 3.57 -11.10
C ASP A 59 26.05 4.92 -11.69
N ASP A 60 25.07 5.80 -11.94
CA ASP A 60 25.32 7.15 -12.46
C ASP A 60 24.32 8.17 -11.86
N PRO A 61 24.63 8.68 -10.64
CA PRO A 61 23.74 9.59 -9.93
C PRO A 61 23.57 10.93 -10.64
N GLU A 62 24.60 11.42 -11.36
CA GLU A 62 24.56 12.74 -11.98
C GLU A 62 23.58 12.78 -13.16
N ASN A 63 23.46 11.70 -13.92
CA ASN A 63 22.60 11.66 -15.11
C ASN A 63 21.21 11.06 -14.85
N PHE A 64 21.03 10.24 -13.81
CA PHE A 64 19.78 9.50 -13.61
C PHE A 64 18.96 9.88 -12.37
N THR A 65 19.41 10.81 -11.52
CA THR A 65 18.64 11.20 -10.32
C THR A 65 17.21 11.64 -10.69
N ASP A 66 17.06 12.60 -11.61
CA ASP A 66 15.73 13.11 -12.01
C ASP A 66 14.84 12.03 -12.63
N LEU A 67 15.44 11.14 -13.45
CA LEU A 67 14.71 10.02 -14.05
C LEU A 67 14.23 9.05 -12.97
N VAL A 68 15.10 8.66 -12.05
CA VAL A 68 14.80 7.71 -10.98
C VAL A 68 13.75 8.27 -10.03
N GLU A 69 13.82 9.56 -9.67
CA GLU A 69 12.80 10.22 -8.86
C GLU A 69 11.43 10.18 -9.54
N HIS A 70 11.35 10.53 -10.83
CA HIS A 70 10.11 10.46 -11.60
C HIS A 70 9.56 9.03 -11.68
N LEU A 71 10.41 8.03 -11.96
CA LEU A 71 9.97 6.62 -12.04
C LEU A 71 9.52 6.09 -10.67
N ARG A 72 10.15 6.51 -9.57
CA ARG A 72 9.70 6.20 -8.20
C ARG A 72 8.33 6.79 -7.92
N ASP A 73 8.08 8.04 -8.29
CA ASP A 73 6.77 8.66 -8.14
C ASP A 73 5.68 7.90 -8.90
N VAL A 74 5.99 7.36 -10.08
CA VAL A 74 5.06 6.51 -10.84
C VAL A 74 4.75 5.21 -10.09
N LEU A 75 5.74 4.54 -9.50
CA LEU A 75 5.52 3.34 -8.69
C LEU A 75 4.70 3.63 -7.43
N VAL A 76 4.99 4.74 -6.73
CA VAL A 76 4.23 5.18 -5.55
C VAL A 76 2.77 5.46 -5.90
N LEU A 77 2.51 6.08 -7.06
CA LEU A 77 1.15 6.26 -7.55
C LEU A 77 0.46 4.93 -7.85
N ALA A 78 1.18 3.96 -8.41
CA ALA A 78 0.66 2.62 -8.66
C ALA A 78 0.28 1.90 -7.35
N ASP A 79 1.16 1.97 -6.34
CA ASP A 79 0.88 1.45 -4.99
C ASP A 79 -0.36 2.08 -4.38
N GLY A 80 -0.53 3.40 -4.53
CA GLY A 80 -1.72 4.10 -4.10
C GLY A 80 -3.00 3.66 -4.80
N ILE A 81 -2.94 3.36 -6.11
CA ILE A 81 -4.09 2.87 -6.88
C ILE A 81 -4.46 1.45 -6.45
N ASP A 82 -3.48 0.55 -6.30
CA ASP A 82 -3.71 -0.82 -5.87
C ASP A 82 -4.28 -0.85 -4.46
N ARG A 83 -3.73 -0.04 -3.55
CA ARG A 83 -4.25 0.17 -2.20
C ARG A 83 -5.71 0.63 -2.21
N LEU A 84 -6.05 1.64 -3.00
CA LEU A 84 -7.43 2.15 -3.08
C LEU A 84 -8.38 1.12 -3.69
N THR A 85 -7.92 0.34 -4.66
CA THR A 85 -8.68 -0.74 -5.28
C THR A 85 -9.00 -1.83 -4.28
N GLU A 86 -8.01 -2.22 -3.48
CA GLU A 86 -8.16 -3.21 -2.41
C GLU A 86 -9.11 -2.72 -1.31
N LEU A 87 -8.96 -1.47 -0.85
CA LEU A 87 -9.89 -0.87 0.11
C LEU A 87 -11.33 -0.82 -0.40
N ARG A 88 -11.53 -0.54 -1.70
CA ARG A 88 -12.86 -0.60 -2.32
C ARG A 88 -13.41 -2.02 -2.36
N ARG A 89 -12.58 -3.01 -2.73
CA ARG A 89 -12.96 -4.43 -2.73
C ARG A 89 -13.42 -4.84 -1.33
N LEU A 90 -12.65 -4.49 -0.30
CA LEU A 90 -12.96 -4.75 1.10
C LEU A 90 -14.27 -4.08 1.54
N ALA A 91 -14.46 -2.80 1.18
CA ALA A 91 -15.70 -2.07 1.47
C ALA A 91 -16.92 -2.73 0.81
N THR A 92 -16.81 -3.17 -0.44
CA THR A 92 -17.89 -3.88 -1.14
C THR A 92 -18.19 -5.24 -0.50
N LYS A 93 -17.16 -5.99 -0.07
CA LYS A 93 -17.33 -7.33 0.51
C LYS A 93 -17.94 -7.29 1.91
N PHE A 94 -17.46 -6.42 2.78
CA PHE A 94 -17.84 -6.41 4.20
C PHE A 94 -18.89 -5.36 4.55
N GLY A 95 -19.10 -4.36 3.70
CA GLY A 95 -19.99 -3.21 3.95
C GLY A 95 -19.42 -2.25 4.99
N SER A 96 -19.08 -2.74 6.17
CA SER A 96 -18.41 -1.99 7.23
C SER A 96 -17.45 -2.86 8.05
N ILE A 97 -16.49 -2.21 8.68
CA ILE A 97 -15.57 -2.83 9.65
C ILE A 97 -15.94 -2.27 11.02
N LYS A 98 -16.22 -3.14 11.98
CA LYS A 98 -16.60 -2.76 13.34
C LYS A 98 -15.47 -1.94 13.98
N GLY A 99 -15.82 -0.97 14.83
CA GLY A 99 -14.84 -0.28 15.67
C GLY A 99 -14.19 -1.24 16.67
N CYS A 100 -13.06 -0.83 17.24
CA CYS A 100 -12.40 -1.57 18.33
C CYS A 100 -13.42 -1.94 19.41
N PRO A 101 -13.49 -3.21 19.86
CA PRO A 101 -14.43 -3.61 20.91
C PRO A 101 -14.19 -2.86 22.24
N ASP A 102 -12.96 -2.41 22.49
CA ASP A 102 -12.55 -1.71 23.71
C ASP A 102 -12.76 -0.19 23.62
N CYS A 103 -12.11 0.51 22.69
CA CYS A 103 -12.19 1.98 22.60
C CYS A 103 -13.15 2.52 21.51
N ARG A 104 -13.77 1.65 20.71
CA ARG A 104 -14.64 2.01 19.56
C ARG A 104 -13.98 2.82 18.45
N CYS A 105 -12.67 3.10 18.53
CA CYS A 105 -11.93 3.74 17.45
C CYS A 105 -11.87 2.84 16.20
N LYS A 106 -11.68 3.49 15.05
CA LYS A 106 -11.47 2.79 13.78
C LYS A 106 -10.18 1.96 13.87
N PRO A 107 -10.22 0.65 13.60
CA PRO A 107 -9.00 -0.13 13.55
C PRO A 107 -8.17 0.22 12.32
N ASP A 108 -6.88 -0.01 12.44
CA ASP A 108 -5.99 -0.12 11.31
C ASP A 108 -6.18 -1.47 10.62
N ILE A 109 -6.26 -1.42 9.31
CA ILE A 109 -6.50 -2.57 8.42
C ILE A 109 -5.42 -2.67 7.36
N ASP A 110 -4.43 -1.78 7.42
CA ASP A 110 -3.44 -1.57 6.40
C ASP A 110 -2.04 -1.72 6.99
N GLY A 111 -1.17 -2.47 6.32
CA GLY A 111 0.23 -2.67 6.76
C GLY A 111 0.45 -3.44 8.07
N SER A 112 -0.58 -3.74 8.86
CA SER A 112 -0.43 -4.48 10.11
C SER A 112 -0.23 -5.98 9.86
N HIS A 113 0.88 -6.51 10.36
CA HIS A 113 1.18 -7.95 10.34
C HIS A 113 1.50 -8.46 11.74
N THR A 114 1.26 -9.74 11.99
CA THR A 114 1.82 -10.41 13.17
C THR A 114 3.32 -10.69 12.96
N ALA A 115 4.03 -11.00 14.04
CA ALA A 115 5.43 -11.44 13.96
C ALA A 115 5.64 -12.68 13.05
N ASP A 116 4.60 -13.50 12.87
CA ASP A 116 4.60 -14.67 11.99
C ASP A 116 4.24 -14.34 10.53
N GLY A 117 4.10 -13.05 10.19
CA GLY A 117 3.80 -12.58 8.83
C GLY A 117 2.32 -12.65 8.43
N GLN A 118 1.41 -12.96 9.36
CA GLN A 118 -0.03 -12.97 9.05
C GLN A 118 -0.57 -11.55 8.95
N ARG A 119 -1.54 -11.31 8.06
CA ARG A 119 -2.26 -10.03 7.99
C ARG A 119 -3.07 -9.83 9.25
N ALA A 120 -3.11 -8.61 9.77
CA ALA A 120 -3.85 -8.29 10.98
C ALA A 120 -4.71 -7.03 10.82
N VAL A 121 -5.87 -7.03 11.48
CA VAL A 121 -6.65 -5.82 11.79
C VAL A 121 -6.36 -5.47 13.23
N VAL A 122 -5.89 -4.25 13.50
CA VAL A 122 -5.35 -3.87 14.80
C VAL A 122 -5.81 -2.48 15.23
N CYS A 123 -6.14 -2.31 16.51
CA CYS A 123 -6.34 -1.02 17.14
C CYS A 123 -5.18 -0.70 18.07
N PHE A 124 -4.47 0.39 17.77
CA PHE A 124 -3.32 0.89 18.53
C PHE A 124 -3.66 2.08 19.44
N ASN A 125 -4.95 2.40 19.60
CA ASN A 125 -5.39 3.50 20.44
C ASN A 125 -5.36 3.18 21.95
N HIS A 126 -4.56 2.19 22.36
CA HIS A 126 -4.36 1.79 23.74
C HIS A 126 -2.88 1.94 24.08
N GLU A 127 -2.56 2.61 25.19
CA GLU A 127 -1.18 2.99 25.53
C GLU A 127 -0.28 1.77 25.73
N HIS A 128 -0.76 0.76 26.46
CA HIS A 128 0.06 -0.39 26.88
C HIS A 128 -0.14 -1.65 26.06
N PHE A 129 -1.14 -1.68 25.18
CA PHE A 129 -1.49 -2.88 24.42
C PHE A 129 -2.08 -2.52 23.05
N ALA A 130 -2.42 -3.54 22.27
CA ALA A 130 -3.17 -3.44 21.04
C ALA A 130 -4.33 -4.44 21.07
N VAL A 131 -5.41 -4.13 20.37
CA VAL A 131 -6.48 -5.11 20.13
C VAL A 131 -6.35 -5.55 18.69
N GLY A 132 -6.12 -6.83 18.42
CA GLY A 132 -5.89 -7.31 17.07
C GLY A 132 -6.57 -8.63 16.75
N ARG A 133 -6.83 -8.85 15.46
CA ARG A 133 -7.19 -10.16 14.90
C ARG A 133 -6.32 -10.41 13.67
N ALA A 134 -5.64 -11.55 13.69
CA ALA A 134 -4.84 -12.02 12.56
C ALA A 134 -5.67 -12.91 11.64
N GLY A 135 -5.21 -13.03 10.39
CA GLY A 135 -5.74 -13.92 9.38
C GLY A 135 -4.67 -14.24 8.35
N GLN A 136 -4.81 -15.38 7.67
CA GLN A 136 -3.92 -15.73 6.56
C GLN A 136 -4.02 -14.71 5.43
N THR A 137 -5.23 -14.18 5.23
CA THR A 137 -5.49 -13.04 4.35
C THR A 137 -6.10 -11.88 5.12
N ILE A 138 -6.11 -10.68 4.51
CA ILE A 138 -6.81 -9.52 5.08
C ILE A 138 -8.33 -9.77 5.18
N ASP A 139 -8.89 -10.60 4.29
CA ASP A 139 -10.30 -10.99 4.35
C ASP A 139 -10.61 -11.83 5.59
N ASP A 140 -9.72 -12.75 5.95
CA ASP A 140 -9.87 -13.59 7.15
C ASP A 140 -9.72 -12.75 8.42
N ALA A 141 -8.79 -11.80 8.40
CA ALA A 141 -8.54 -10.89 9.51
C ALA A 141 -9.77 -9.99 9.76
N ILE A 142 -10.33 -9.38 8.71
CA ILE A 142 -11.55 -8.56 8.81
C ILE A 142 -12.76 -9.39 9.20
N SER A 143 -12.94 -10.57 8.61
CA SER A 143 -14.03 -11.48 8.98
C SER A 143 -13.97 -11.85 10.46
N SER A 144 -12.76 -12.12 10.97
CA SER A 144 -12.53 -12.46 12.38
C SER A 144 -12.69 -11.26 13.31
N TRP A 145 -12.29 -10.06 12.87
CA TRP A 145 -12.53 -8.81 13.58
C TRP A 145 -14.02 -8.50 13.72
N ASN A 146 -14.80 -8.75 12.66
CA ASN A 146 -16.22 -8.43 12.62
C ASN A 146 -17.12 -9.43 13.39
N ARG A 147 -16.57 -10.50 13.98
CA ARG A 147 -17.35 -11.42 14.81
C ARG A 147 -17.80 -10.78 16.13
N ASP A 148 -18.84 -11.33 16.72
CA ASP A 148 -19.40 -10.86 18.00
C ASP A 148 -18.83 -11.61 19.22
N ASP A 149 -17.89 -12.54 19.00
CA ASP A 149 -17.31 -13.45 20.01
C ASP A 149 -16.00 -12.93 20.61
N TRP A 150 -15.92 -11.62 20.87
CA TRP A 150 -14.73 -11.02 21.46
C TRP A 150 -14.51 -11.45 22.92
N ILE A 151 -13.57 -12.37 23.14
CA ILE A 151 -13.13 -12.78 24.48
C ILE A 151 -11.96 -11.89 24.91
N ALA A 152 -12.28 -10.75 25.52
CA ALA A 152 -11.41 -9.83 26.30
C ALA A 152 -10.15 -9.21 25.60
N PRO A 153 -9.75 -7.97 25.97
CA PRO A 153 -8.60 -7.27 25.37
C PRO A 153 -7.26 -7.72 25.99
N GLY A 154 -6.20 -7.79 25.19
CA GLY A 154 -4.86 -8.04 25.75
C GLY A 154 -3.74 -8.48 24.81
N ILE A 155 -3.78 -8.14 23.51
CA ILE A 155 -2.63 -8.45 22.65
C ILE A 155 -1.56 -7.38 22.87
N THR A 156 -0.33 -7.78 23.22
CA THR A 156 0.76 -6.80 23.41
C THR A 156 1.19 -6.22 22.07
N ARG A 157 1.51 -4.92 22.02
CA ARG A 157 1.96 -4.23 20.79
C ARG A 157 3.15 -4.92 20.11
N SER A 158 4.01 -5.59 20.88
CA SER A 158 5.19 -6.33 20.39
C SER A 158 4.88 -7.55 19.54
N GLN A 159 3.62 -8.02 19.51
CA GLN A 159 3.22 -9.16 18.67
C GLN A 159 2.92 -8.76 17.22
N PHE A 160 2.96 -7.46 16.92
CA PHE A 160 2.72 -6.91 15.60
C PHE A 160 4.02 -6.32 15.03
N ALA A 161 4.32 -6.68 13.78
CA ALA A 161 5.37 -6.07 12.98
C ALA A 161 4.78 -4.90 12.19
N PHE A 162 5.61 -3.87 12.00
CA PHE A 162 5.30 -2.69 11.22
C PHE A 162 6.32 -2.61 10.08
N ASP A 163 5.82 -2.42 8.87
CA ASP A 163 6.61 -2.02 7.70
C ASP A 163 6.53 -0.49 7.51
#